data_AF-A0A3R9XDF6-F1
#
_entry.id   AF-A0A3R9XDF6-F1
#
_cell.length_a   1.000
_cell.length_b   1.000
_cell.length_c   1.000
_cell.angle_alpha   90.00
_cell.angle_beta   90.00
_cell.angle_gamma   90.00
#
_symmetry.space_group_name_H-M   'P 1'
#
loop_
_entity.id
_entity.type
_entity.pdbx_description
1 polymer ?
#
loop_
_entity_poly.entity_id
_entity_poly.type
_entity_poly.pdbx_seq_one_letter_code
_entity_poly.pdbx_strand_id
1 'polypeptide(L)'
;MVLGVVQGRDAATGTALRAVTLSCAYTAEGTHPDPRAACDALGATGGKLDRLLAAPAPDRPCPRQYAPVTVTADGVWRGSRIAWQHTFPNPCEMAATLNGNPLYAF
;
A
#
# COMPACT_ATOMS: atom_id res chain seq x y z
N MET A 1 2.30 -11.18 -5.16
CA MET A 1 2.26 -9.77 -5.62
C MET A 1 3.42 -9.01 -5.04
N VAL A 2 3.73 -7.86 -5.64
CA VAL A 2 4.75 -6.93 -5.18
C VAL A 2 4.05 -5.66 -4.71
N LEU A 3 4.43 -5.20 -3.54
CA LEU A 3 3.97 -3.96 -2.92
C LEU A 3 5.13 -2.98 -2.93
N GLY A 4 4.91 -1.76 -3.38
CA GLY A 4 5.96 -0.76 -3.54
C GLY A 4 5.60 0.57 -2.89
N VAL A 5 6.64 1.29 -2.45
CA VAL A 5 6.55 2.71 -2.09
C VAL A 5 7.60 3.47 -2.90
N VAL A 6 7.13 4.43 -3.68
CA VAL A 6 7.91 5.21 -4.64
C VAL A 6 7.85 6.68 -4.27
N GLN A 7 8.98 7.36 -4.28
CA GLN A 7 9.03 8.81 -4.16
C GLN A 7 8.74 9.45 -5.51
N GLY A 8 7.72 10.30 -5.57
CA GLY A 8 7.28 10.94 -6.82
C GLY A 8 5.76 10.92 -6.97
N ARG A 9 5.29 11.47 -8.11
CA ARG A 9 3.85 11.49 -8.46
C ARG A 9 3.41 10.28 -9.27
N ASP A 10 4.36 9.52 -9.77
CA ASP A 10 4.17 8.43 -10.72
C ASP A 10 5.16 7.31 -10.38
N ALA A 11 4.65 6.09 -10.28
CA ALA A 11 5.46 4.92 -10.00
C ALA A 11 6.41 4.57 -11.16
N ALA A 12 6.10 4.96 -12.40
CA ALA A 12 6.92 4.66 -13.58
C ALA A 12 8.18 5.52 -13.68
N THR A 13 8.19 6.71 -13.07
CA THR A 13 9.28 7.69 -13.18
C THR A 13 9.89 8.08 -11.84
N GLY A 14 9.25 7.72 -10.72
CA GLY A 14 9.73 8.01 -9.38
C GLY A 14 10.85 7.07 -8.92
N THR A 15 11.46 7.42 -7.79
CA THR A 15 12.52 6.62 -7.15
C THR A 15 11.89 5.59 -6.21
N ALA A 16 12.09 4.29 -6.47
CA ALA A 16 11.65 3.24 -5.57
C ALA A 16 12.37 3.36 -4.21
N LEU A 17 11.63 3.59 -3.13
CA LEU A 17 12.17 3.69 -1.78
C LEU A 17 12.29 2.32 -1.12
N ARG A 18 11.26 1.49 -1.30
CA ARG A 18 11.18 0.13 -0.76
C ARG A 18 10.11 -0.67 -1.46
N ALA A 19 10.28 -1.99 -1.47
CA ALA A 19 9.32 -2.93 -2.00
C ALA A 19 9.41 -4.27 -1.26
N VAL A 20 8.29 -4.98 -1.20
CA VAL A 20 8.21 -6.31 -0.60
C VAL A 20 7.35 -7.23 -1.47
N THR A 21 7.59 -8.54 -1.34
CA THR A 21 6.75 -9.57 -1.94
C THR A 21 5.73 -10.07 -0.93
N LEU A 22 4.54 -10.39 -1.42
CA LEU A 22 3.45 -10.98 -0.64
C LEU A 22 2.77 -12.07 -1.44
N SER A 23 2.73 -13.29 -0.91
CA SER A 23 1.99 -14.42 -1.44
C SER A 23 0.92 -14.84 -0.43
N CYS A 24 -0.33 -14.91 -0.89
CA CYS A 24 -1.47 -15.26 -0.06
C CYS A 24 -2.17 -16.47 -0.67
N ALA A 25 -1.80 -17.66 -0.22
CA ALA A 25 -2.38 -18.92 -0.65
C ALA A 25 -2.75 -19.75 0.58
N TYR A 26 -2.36 -21.03 0.61
CA TYR A 26 -2.50 -21.85 1.81
C TYR A 26 -1.65 -21.28 2.97
N THR A 27 -0.42 -20.85 2.67
CA THR A 27 0.44 -20.07 3.56
C THR A 27 0.48 -18.60 3.14
N ALA A 28 0.80 -17.72 4.10
CA ALA A 28 1.09 -16.32 3.87
C ALA A 28 2.61 -16.13 3.93
N GLU A 29 3.22 -15.70 2.83
CA GLU A 29 4.68 -15.73 2.65
C GLU A 29 5.17 -14.50 1.86
N GLY A 30 6.49 -14.31 1.83
CA GLY A 30 7.16 -13.24 1.10
C GLY A 30 8.12 -12.45 1.99
N THR A 31 8.63 -11.34 1.48
CA THR A 31 9.52 -10.44 2.23
C THR A 31 8.77 -9.39 3.05
N HIS A 32 7.43 -9.38 3.01
CA HIS A 32 6.62 -8.54 3.90
C HIS A 32 6.90 -8.91 5.37
N PRO A 33 7.11 -7.94 6.28
CA PRO A 33 7.48 -8.23 7.68
C PRO A 33 6.39 -8.98 8.46
N ASP A 34 5.12 -8.76 8.11
CA ASP A 34 3.99 -9.55 8.61
C ASP A 34 3.10 -10.00 7.44
N PRO A 35 3.43 -11.11 6.75
CA PRO A 35 2.68 -11.57 5.59
C PRO A 35 1.23 -11.91 5.93
N ARG A 36 0.98 -12.43 7.13
CA ARG A 36 -0.36 -12.88 7.53
C ARG A 36 -1.30 -11.69 7.68
N ALA A 37 -0.90 -10.68 8.44
CA ALA A 37 -1.71 -9.48 8.61
C ALA A 37 -1.93 -8.73 7.29
N ALA A 38 -0.92 -8.69 6.41
CA ALA A 38 -1.05 -8.10 5.09
C ALA A 38 -2.05 -8.85 4.20
N CYS A 39 -2.03 -10.19 4.19
CA CYS A 39 -3.01 -11.00 3.47
C CYS A 39 -4.43 -10.81 4.00
N ASP A 40 -4.61 -10.73 5.32
CA ASP A 40 -5.92 -10.48 5.94
C ASP A 40 -6.43 -9.07 5.57
N ALA A 41 -5.56 -8.05 5.59
CA ALA A 41 -5.90 -6.69 5.18
C ALA A 41 -6.29 -6.62 3.69
N LEU A 42 -5.52 -7.28 2.82
CA LEU A 42 -5.86 -7.40 1.39
C LEU A 42 -7.21 -8.14 1.20
N GLY A 43 -7.45 -9.20 1.98
CA GLY A 43 -8.70 -9.94 2.00
C GLY A 43 -9.90 -9.08 2.38
N ALA A 44 -9.75 -8.21 3.38
CA ALA A 44 -10.79 -7.27 3.81
C ALA A 44 -11.14 -6.25 2.71
N THR A 45 -10.19 -5.89 1.83
CA THR A 45 -10.50 -5.07 0.65
C THR A 45 -11.27 -5.83 -0.43
N GLY A 46 -11.35 -7.16 -0.37
CA GLY A 46 -11.92 -7.98 -1.44
C GLY A 46 -11.21 -7.79 -2.79
N GLY A 47 -9.93 -7.41 -2.79
CA GLY A 47 -9.16 -7.10 -3.99
C GLY A 47 -9.37 -5.69 -4.55
N LYS A 48 -10.17 -4.83 -3.89
CA LYS A 48 -10.41 -3.44 -4.29
C LYS A 48 -9.60 -2.49 -3.40
N LEU A 49 -8.37 -2.19 -3.80
CA LEU A 49 -7.39 -1.49 -2.95
C LEU A 49 -7.77 -0.04 -2.63
N ASP A 50 -8.67 0.60 -3.39
CA ASP A 50 -9.21 1.92 -3.04
C ASP A 50 -9.92 1.92 -1.68
N ARG A 51 -10.38 0.77 -1.19
CA ARG A 51 -10.96 0.63 0.16
C ARG A 51 -9.96 0.91 1.28
N LEU A 52 -8.67 0.83 1.00
CA LEU A 52 -7.62 1.21 1.96
C LEU A 52 -7.66 2.70 2.30
N LEU A 53 -8.27 3.52 1.43
CA LEU A 53 -8.34 4.97 1.57
C LEU A 53 -9.56 5.44 2.38
N ALA A 54 -10.44 4.52 2.76
CA ALA A 54 -11.74 4.84 3.33
C ALA A 54 -11.74 5.04 4.86
N ALA A 55 -10.63 4.78 5.55
CA ALA A 55 -10.54 4.84 7.00
C ALA A 55 -9.33 5.68 7.48
N PRO A 56 -9.22 6.95 7.06
CA PRO A 56 -8.15 7.83 7.51
C PRO A 56 -8.24 8.07 9.02
N ALA A 57 -7.09 8.34 9.66
CA ALA A 57 -7.02 8.78 11.05
C ALA A 57 -7.42 10.27 11.15
N PRO A 58 -8.61 10.61 11.68
CA PRO A 58 -9.12 11.99 11.64
C PRO A 58 -8.35 12.96 12.54
N ASP A 59 -7.70 12.44 13.60
CA ASP A 59 -7.02 13.25 14.60
C ASP A 59 -5.52 13.43 14.34
N ARG A 60 -5.04 13.07 13.15
CA ARG A 60 -3.61 13.19 12.78
C ARG A 60 -3.38 14.43 11.91
N PRO A 61 -2.92 15.56 12.48
CA PRO A 61 -2.62 16.75 11.69
C PRO A 61 -1.41 16.49 10.79
N CYS A 62 -1.56 16.80 9.49
CA CYS A 62 -0.47 16.73 8.53
C CYS A 62 -0.04 18.11 8.03
N PRO A 63 1.28 18.34 7.90
CA PRO A 63 1.78 19.58 7.33
C PRO A 63 1.50 19.64 5.81
N ARG A 64 1.45 20.86 5.25
CA ARG A 64 1.01 21.12 3.87
C ARG A 64 2.12 21.08 2.82
N GLN A 65 3.33 20.65 3.17
CA GLN A 65 4.41 20.52 2.19
C GLN A 65 4.03 19.50 1.13
N TYR A 66 4.40 19.81 -0.11
CA TYR A 66 4.17 18.94 -1.24
C TYR A 66 5.44 18.13 -1.54
N ALA A 67 5.42 16.86 -1.18
CA ALA A 67 6.54 15.92 -1.32
C ALA A 67 5.96 14.53 -1.64
N PRO A 68 5.48 14.33 -2.88
CA PRO A 68 4.55 13.25 -3.20
C PRO A 68 5.19 11.87 -3.04
N VAL A 69 4.35 10.93 -2.61
CA VAL A 69 4.71 9.52 -2.47
C VAL A 69 3.62 8.66 -3.10
N THR A 70 4.01 7.72 -3.94
CA THR A 70 3.10 6.79 -4.61
C THR A 70 3.29 5.39 -4.02
N VAL A 71 2.19 4.77 -3.62
CA VAL A 71 2.16 3.34 -3.29
C VAL A 71 1.70 2.54 -4.50
N THR A 72 2.24 1.33 -4.66
CA THR A 72 1.85 0.40 -5.74
C THR A 72 1.52 -0.98 -5.20
N ALA A 73 0.67 -1.68 -5.93
CA ALA A 73 0.41 -3.11 -5.76
C ALA A 73 0.25 -3.74 -7.14
N ASP A 74 1.13 -4.68 -7.45
CA ASP A 74 1.17 -5.35 -8.76
C ASP A 74 1.21 -6.87 -8.58
N GLY A 75 0.30 -7.56 -9.25
CA GLY A 75 0.27 -9.03 -9.25
C GLY A 75 -1.10 -9.60 -9.50
N VAL A 76 -1.44 -10.67 -8.77
CA VAL A 76 -2.70 -11.40 -8.92
C VAL A 76 -3.27 -11.67 -7.53
N TRP A 77 -4.59 -11.48 -7.40
CA TRP A 77 -5.37 -11.84 -6.21
C TRP A 77 -6.58 -12.66 -6.64
N ARG A 78 -6.68 -13.90 -6.14
CA ARG A 78 -7.79 -14.83 -6.45
C ARG A 78 -8.12 -14.90 -7.95
N GLY A 79 -7.08 -14.99 -8.78
CA GLY A 79 -7.19 -15.09 -10.25
C GLY A 79 -7.42 -13.76 -10.97
N SER A 80 -7.64 -12.65 -10.27
CA SER A 80 -7.78 -11.32 -10.87
C SER A 80 -6.47 -10.56 -10.85
N ARG A 81 -6.10 -9.93 -11.98
CA ARG A 81 -4.93 -9.06 -12.06
C ARG A 81 -5.14 -7.82 -11.20
N ILE A 82 -4.16 -7.51 -10.36
CA ILE A 82 -4.04 -6.24 -9.66
C ILE A 82 -2.90 -5.46 -10.32
N ALA A 83 -3.21 -4.23 -10.73
CA ALA A 83 -2.25 -3.20 -11.09
C ALA A 83 -2.83 -1.89 -10.56
N TRP A 84 -2.49 -1.58 -9.32
CA TRP A 84 -3.07 -0.47 -8.58
C TRP A 84 -1.96 0.44 -8.06
N GLN A 85 -2.22 1.73 -8.08
CA GLN A 85 -1.34 2.72 -7.49
C GLN A 85 -2.15 3.88 -6.93
N HIS A 86 -1.61 4.54 -5.91
CA HIS A 86 -2.20 5.75 -5.35
C HIS A 86 -1.11 6.72 -4.91
N THR A 87 -1.28 8.01 -5.23
CA THR A 87 -0.32 9.07 -4.92
C THR A 87 -0.86 9.94 -3.81
N PHE A 88 -0.12 10.03 -2.71
CA PHE A 88 -0.39 10.93 -1.61
C PHE A 88 0.40 12.24 -1.77
N PRO A 89 -0.15 13.39 -1.31
CA PRO A 89 0.55 14.68 -1.38
C PRO A 89 1.87 14.72 -0.61
N ASN A 90 1.96 13.95 0.49
CA ASN A 90 3.17 13.78 1.29
C ASN A 90 3.11 12.48 2.14
N PRO A 91 4.23 12.07 2.76
CA PRO A 91 4.28 10.85 3.59
C PRO A 91 3.40 10.91 4.84
N CYS A 92 3.09 12.10 5.37
CA CYS A 92 2.18 12.21 6.51
C CYS A 92 0.76 11.85 6.09
N GLU A 93 0.28 12.41 4.98
CA GLU A 93 -1.03 12.12 4.39
C GLU A 93 -1.17 10.63 4.04
N MET A 94 -0.10 10.00 3.51
CA MET A 94 -0.04 8.54 3.32
C MET A 94 -0.27 7.80 4.63
N ALA A 95 0.49 8.12 5.67
CA ALA A 95 0.42 7.43 6.95
C ALA A 95 -0.91 7.66 7.68
N ALA A 96 -1.49 8.85 7.55
CA ALA A 96 -2.80 9.19 8.10
C ALA A 96 -3.93 8.45 7.35
N THR A 97 -3.87 8.41 6.01
CA THR A 97 -4.90 7.77 5.18
C THR A 97 -4.88 6.26 5.31
N LEU A 98 -3.70 5.64 5.23
CA LEU A 98 -3.55 4.20 5.37
C LEU A 98 -3.70 3.74 6.83
N ASN A 99 -3.60 4.66 7.80
CA ASN A 99 -3.95 4.43 9.20
C ASN A 99 -3.38 3.13 9.80
N GLY A 100 -2.09 2.88 9.55
CA GLY A 100 -1.41 1.68 10.06
C GLY A 100 -1.86 0.36 9.42
N ASN A 101 -2.56 0.40 8.27
CA ASN A 101 -2.99 -0.80 7.57
C ASN A 101 -1.79 -1.74 7.30
N PRO A 102 -1.86 -3.02 7.72
CA PRO A 102 -0.75 -3.95 7.60
C PRO A 102 -0.22 -4.14 6.18
N LEU A 103 -1.04 -3.90 5.15
CA LEU A 103 -0.62 -4.10 3.75
C LEU A 103 0.53 -3.18 3.32
N TYR A 104 0.68 -2.00 3.94
CA TYR A 104 1.77 -1.06 3.64
C TYR A 104 2.64 -0.76 4.87
N ALA A 105 2.65 -1.66 5.85
CA ALA A 105 3.43 -1.56 7.08
C ALA A 105 4.82 -2.21 6.93
N PHE A 106 5.56 -1.78 5.90
CA PHE A 106 6.94 -2.17 5.60
C PHE A 106 7.76 -0.95 5.18
#